data_AF-A0A1C5HWJ3-F1
#
_entry.id   AF-A0A1C5HWJ3-F1
#
_cell.length_a   1.000
_cell.length_b   1.000
_cell.length_c   1.000
_cell.angle_alpha   90.00
_cell.angle_beta   90.00
_cell.angle_gamma   90.00
#
_symmetry.space_group_name_H-M   'P 1'
#
loop_
_entity.id
_entity.type
_entity.pdbx_description
1 polymer ?
#
loop_
_entity_poly.entity_id
_entity_poly.type
_entity_poly.pdbx_seq_one_letter_code
_entity_poly.pdbx_strand_id
1 'polypeptide(L)'
;MAVGGGWFGCVGADGGAPALATIGGGRPASAAVGGGSPGFVAAGDDPYPPVGARPVPALLRAAERHLRLGTPAELRQAVTRSHLDDGRCVGWHGPVAPGWRVAIDAERAAAEVPPALAARFGPVDFWSRWTRAECLCKLADVPVAAWWRRHGLAVPPHTRAVWRTLQLADLVITVAFAP
;
A
#
# COMPACT_ATOMS: atom_id res chain seq x y z
N MET A 1 26.70 -8.38 15.28
CA MET A 1 25.35 -8.94 15.46
C MET A 1 24.39 -7.77 15.56
N ALA A 2 23.59 -7.52 14.53
CA ALA A 2 22.63 -6.41 14.50
C ALA A 2 21.22 -6.99 14.66
N VAL A 3 20.54 -6.59 15.73
CA VAL A 3 19.14 -6.90 16.02
C VAL A 3 18.26 -6.06 15.09
N GLY A 4 17.56 -6.71 14.16
CA GLY A 4 16.57 -6.09 13.29
C GLY A 4 15.24 -5.98 14.00
N GLY A 5 14.76 -4.74 14.17
CA GLY A 5 13.46 -4.45 14.79
C GLY A 5 12.30 -4.85 13.90
N GLY A 6 11.65 -5.96 14.24
CA GLY A 6 10.24 -6.18 13.94
C GLY A 6 9.41 -5.33 14.91
N TRP A 7 8.56 -4.45 14.37
CA TRP A 7 7.67 -3.61 15.18
C TRP A 7 6.56 -4.46 15.82
N PHE A 8 6.87 -5.06 16.96
CA PHE A 8 5.92 -5.37 18.03
C PHE A 8 6.37 -4.59 19.27
N GLY A 9 5.68 -3.48 19.57
CA GLY A 9 5.91 -2.65 20.74
C GLY A 9 4.60 -2.46 21.50
N CYS A 10 4.58 -2.98 22.72
CA CYS A 10 3.49 -3.08 23.66
C CYS A 10 2.80 -1.74 23.99
N VAL A 11 1.51 -1.83 24.31
CA VAL A 11 0.74 -0.76 24.95
C VAL A 11 1.20 -0.66 26.40
N GLY A 12 1.89 0.43 26.74
CA GLY A 12 2.22 0.83 28.11
C GLY A 12 1.87 2.31 28.27
N ALA A 13 0.94 2.60 29.17
CA ALA A 13 0.63 3.94 29.61
C ALA A 13 1.87 4.53 30.33
N ASP A 14 2.28 5.73 29.95
CA ASP A 14 2.62 6.85 30.85
C ASP A 14 3.14 8.04 30.04
N GLY A 15 2.82 9.25 30.52
CA GLY A 15 2.91 10.50 29.79
C GLY A 15 4.32 10.95 29.42
N GLY A 16 4.40 11.70 28.32
CA GLY A 16 5.60 12.43 27.91
C GLY A 16 5.58 12.76 26.42
N ALA A 17 5.11 13.96 26.06
CA ALA A 17 5.37 14.55 24.74
C ALA A 17 6.87 14.85 24.60
N PRO A 18 7.46 14.63 23.42
CA PRO A 18 7.95 15.73 22.57
C PRO A 18 7.91 15.36 21.06
N ALA A 19 8.10 16.19 20.04
CA ALA A 19 8.30 17.62 19.86
C ALA A 19 7.82 17.97 18.44
N LEU A 20 7.18 19.14 18.29
CA LEU A 20 6.91 19.79 17.01
C LEU A 20 8.24 20.20 16.34
N ALA A 21 8.39 19.90 15.05
CA ALA A 21 9.33 20.60 14.18
C ALA A 21 8.56 21.64 13.35
N THR A 22 8.79 22.90 13.72
CA THR A 22 8.34 24.14 13.09
C THR A 22 8.82 24.26 11.64
N ILE A 23 7.91 24.65 10.74
CA ILE A 23 8.23 25.28 9.46
C ILE A 23 7.99 26.78 9.62
N GLY A 24 9.05 27.58 9.58
CA GLY A 24 9.00 29.02 9.33
C GLY A 24 10.08 29.32 8.28
N GLY A 25 9.92 30.22 7.32
CA GLY A 25 8.92 31.24 7.07
C GLY A 25 9.61 32.26 6.16
N GLY A 26 9.04 32.52 5.00
CA GLY A 26 9.55 33.51 4.04
C GLY A 26 8.39 34.12 3.26
N ARG A 27 8.03 35.36 3.59
CA ARG A 27 7.17 36.29 2.83
C ARG A 27 8.10 37.22 1.98
N PRO A 28 7.63 38.10 1.06
CA PRO A 28 6.27 38.65 0.92
C PRO A 28 5.73 38.91 -0.51
N ALA A 29 4.43 39.29 -0.56
CA ALA A 29 3.68 40.25 -1.42
C ALA A 29 4.04 40.38 -2.93
N SER A 30 3.12 40.59 -3.89
CA SER A 30 2.01 41.54 -3.91
C SER A 30 1.09 41.31 -5.14
N ALA A 31 -0.07 41.97 -5.14
CA ALA A 31 -1.16 41.86 -6.12
C ALA A 31 -0.89 42.46 -7.51
N ALA A 32 -1.59 41.94 -8.53
CA ALA A 32 -2.04 42.70 -9.71
C ALA A 32 -3.31 42.09 -10.32
N VAL A 33 -4.18 42.99 -10.76
CA VAL A 33 -5.53 42.80 -11.34
C VAL A 33 -5.44 42.76 -12.87
N GLY A 34 -6.39 42.06 -13.52
CA GLY A 34 -6.66 42.10 -14.97
C GLY A 34 -6.73 40.66 -15.53
N GLY A 35 -7.85 40.14 -16.04
CA GLY A 35 -8.80 40.73 -16.97
C GLY A 35 -8.54 40.13 -18.36
N GLY A 36 -9.30 39.12 -18.76
CA GLY A 36 -9.26 38.57 -20.13
C GLY A 36 -9.48 37.06 -20.23
N SER A 37 -10.72 36.66 -20.49
CA SER A 37 -11.04 35.52 -21.38
C SER A 37 -11.59 36.13 -22.69
N PRO A 38 -11.62 35.45 -23.84
CA PRO A 38 -11.59 34.00 -24.03
C PRO A 38 -10.64 33.51 -25.16
N GLY A 39 -10.34 32.21 -25.16
CA GLY A 39 -9.60 31.56 -26.24
C GLY A 39 -9.83 30.06 -26.20
N PHE A 40 -10.80 29.62 -27.01
CA PHE A 40 -11.14 28.23 -27.24
C PHE A 40 -9.99 27.53 -27.97
N VAL A 41 -9.46 26.45 -27.39
CA VAL A 41 -8.82 25.36 -28.14
C VAL A 41 -9.23 24.04 -27.49
N ALA A 42 -10.19 23.38 -28.11
CA ALA A 42 -10.43 21.96 -27.95
C ALA A 42 -9.55 21.20 -28.96
N ALA A 43 -8.74 20.27 -28.47
CA ALA A 43 -8.24 19.03 -29.11
C ALA A 43 -6.94 18.61 -28.39
N GLY A 44 -6.73 17.38 -27.93
CA GLY A 44 -7.44 16.15 -28.24
C GLY A 44 -7.74 15.32 -27.00
N ASP A 45 -8.89 14.66 -27.06
CA ASP A 45 -9.01 13.30 -26.58
C ASP A 45 -7.82 12.51 -27.10
N ASP A 46 -6.99 12.00 -26.19
CA ASP A 46 -6.07 10.92 -26.48
C ASP A 46 -6.82 9.62 -26.13
N PRO A 47 -7.45 8.92 -27.10
CA PRO A 47 -8.18 7.69 -26.82
C PRO A 47 -7.24 6.51 -26.50
N TYR A 48 -5.93 6.71 -26.53
CA TYR A 48 -4.94 5.69 -26.22
C TYR A 48 -4.27 5.96 -24.87
N PRO A 49 -4.35 5.02 -23.90
CA PRO A 49 -3.51 5.13 -22.72
C PRO A 49 -2.03 5.15 -23.17
N PRO A 50 -1.16 5.93 -22.49
CA PRO A 50 0.25 6.00 -22.84
C PRO A 50 0.81 4.59 -22.96
N VAL A 51 1.62 4.33 -23.99
CA VAL A 51 2.25 3.03 -24.25
C VAL A 51 3.05 2.62 -23.00
N GLY A 52 2.42 1.81 -22.14
CA GLY A 52 2.94 1.46 -20.81
C GLY A 52 1.87 1.34 -19.71
N ALA A 53 0.73 2.04 -19.84
CA ALA A 53 -0.38 1.95 -18.90
C ALA A 53 -1.33 0.80 -19.29
N ARG A 54 -1.03 -0.41 -18.80
CA ARG A 54 -2.04 -1.47 -18.82
C ARG A 54 -3.19 -1.08 -17.89
N PRO A 55 -4.46 -1.29 -18.28
CA PRO A 55 -5.58 -1.11 -17.37
C PRO A 55 -5.36 -1.92 -16.09
N VAL A 56 -5.65 -1.33 -14.93
CA VAL A 56 -5.46 -1.97 -13.62
C VAL A 56 -6.04 -3.40 -13.54
N PRO A 57 -7.24 -3.71 -14.11
CA PRO A 57 -7.73 -5.09 -14.14
C PRO A 57 -6.81 -6.08 -14.88
N ALA A 58 -6.15 -5.64 -15.96
CA ALA A 58 -5.19 -6.48 -16.69
C ALA A 58 -3.89 -6.67 -15.88
N LEU A 59 -3.45 -5.64 -15.16
CA LEU A 59 -2.30 -5.73 -14.25
C LEU A 59 -2.56 -6.72 -13.10
N LEU A 60 -3.75 -6.66 -12.48
CA LEU A 60 -4.14 -7.61 -11.43
C LEU A 60 -4.19 -9.06 -11.95
N ARG A 61 -4.76 -9.29 -13.15
CA ARG A 61 -4.75 -10.64 -13.76
C ARG A 61 -3.34 -11.15 -14.04
N ALA A 62 -2.41 -10.28 -14.40
CA ALA A 62 -1.02 -10.64 -14.67
C ALA A 62 -0.07 -10.50 -13.46
N ALA A 63 -0.60 -10.27 -12.25
CA ALA A 63 0.18 -9.85 -11.08
C ALA A 63 1.40 -10.74 -10.78
N GLU A 64 1.26 -12.06 -10.88
CA GLU A 64 2.35 -13.03 -10.67
C GLU A 64 3.59 -12.75 -11.53
N ARG A 65 3.42 -12.26 -12.76
CA ARG A 65 4.53 -11.94 -13.68
C ARG A 65 5.34 -10.72 -13.24
N HIS A 66 4.78 -9.93 -12.33
CA HIS A 66 5.33 -8.67 -11.84
C HIS A 66 5.83 -8.78 -10.40
N LEU A 67 5.57 -9.90 -9.73
CA LEU A 67 6.06 -10.18 -8.38
C LEU A 67 7.41 -10.90 -8.46
N ARG A 68 8.33 -10.52 -7.57
CA ARG A 68 9.61 -11.20 -7.37
C ARG A 68 9.83 -11.46 -5.89
N LEU A 69 10.36 -12.64 -5.57
CA LEU A 69 10.79 -13.04 -4.25
C LEU A 69 12.31 -13.02 -4.20
N GLY A 70 12.88 -12.49 -3.13
CA GLY A 70 14.33 -12.43 -2.92
C GLY A 70 14.66 -11.82 -1.56
N THR A 71 15.86 -11.28 -1.42
CA THR A 71 16.29 -10.49 -0.27
C THR A 71 15.91 -9.01 -0.44
N PRO A 72 15.83 -8.23 0.66
CA PRO A 72 15.58 -6.79 0.57
C PRO A 72 16.58 -6.03 -0.31
N ALA A 73 17.85 -6.49 -0.36
CA ALA A 73 18.91 -5.89 -1.16
C ALA A 73 18.76 -6.16 -2.66
N GLU A 74 18.38 -7.39 -3.04
CA GLU A 74 18.09 -7.77 -4.43
C GLU A 74 16.89 -6.99 -4.98
N LEU A 75 15.87 -6.77 -4.14
CA LEU A 75 14.62 -6.12 -4.53
C LEU A 75 14.59 -4.61 -4.34
N ARG A 76 15.73 -3.96 -4.10
CA ARG A 76 15.82 -2.50 -3.88
C ARG A 76 15.21 -1.63 -4.99
N GLN A 77 15.07 -2.17 -6.21
CA GLN A 77 14.50 -1.49 -7.38
C GLN A 77 13.01 -1.77 -7.58
N ALA A 78 12.37 -2.51 -6.67
CA ALA A 78 10.92 -2.71 -6.70
C ALA A 78 10.20 -1.39 -6.42
N VAL A 79 9.07 -1.17 -7.10
CA VAL A 79 8.19 0.00 -6.90
C VAL A 79 7.65 0.02 -5.46
N THR A 80 7.29 -1.15 -4.94
CA THR A 80 6.87 -1.34 -3.56
C THR A 80 7.30 -2.74 -3.09
N ARG A 81 7.47 -2.91 -1.78
CA ARG A 81 8.02 -4.11 -1.15
C ARG A 81 7.20 -4.52 0.07
N SER A 82 7.09 -5.81 0.31
CA SER A 82 6.65 -6.39 1.58
C SER A 82 7.78 -7.26 2.14
N HIS A 83 8.05 -7.13 3.44
CA HIS A 83 9.14 -7.84 4.12
C HIS A 83 8.54 -8.96 4.95
N LEU A 84 9.16 -10.13 4.87
CA LEU A 84 8.77 -11.30 5.62
C LEU A 84 9.65 -11.42 6.87
N ASP A 85 9.11 -12.06 7.91
CA ASP A 85 9.78 -12.29 9.20
C ASP A 85 10.96 -13.29 9.11
N ASP A 86 11.05 -14.10 8.05
CA ASP A 86 12.23 -14.94 7.74
C ASP A 86 13.33 -14.22 6.95
N GLY A 87 13.21 -12.91 6.78
CA GLY A 87 14.21 -12.09 6.08
C GLY A 87 14.08 -12.07 4.56
N ARG A 88 13.13 -12.82 3.99
CA ARG A 88 12.77 -12.67 2.57
C ARG A 88 11.97 -11.39 2.34
N CYS A 89 11.85 -11.01 1.08
CA CYS A 89 11.11 -9.84 0.62
C CYS A 89 10.39 -10.17 -0.67
N VAL A 90 9.17 -9.63 -0.82
CA VAL A 90 8.42 -9.62 -2.08
C VAL A 90 8.45 -8.22 -2.64
N GLY A 91 8.69 -8.08 -3.95
CA GLY A 91 8.75 -6.80 -4.65
C GLY A 91 7.83 -6.77 -5.86
N TRP A 92 7.15 -5.64 -6.07
CA TRP A 92 6.40 -5.35 -7.29
C TRP A 92 7.29 -4.63 -8.31
N HIS A 93 7.40 -5.20 -9.51
CA HIS A 93 8.16 -4.67 -10.65
C HIS A 93 7.28 -4.40 -11.89
N GLY A 94 5.96 -4.45 -11.74
CA GLY A 94 5.04 -4.07 -12.80
C GLY A 94 4.89 -2.55 -12.92
N PRO A 95 4.30 -2.06 -14.01
CA PRO A 95 4.00 -0.64 -14.14
C PRO A 95 2.95 -0.22 -13.12
N VAL A 96 2.90 1.09 -12.84
CA VAL A 96 1.82 1.74 -12.09
C VAL A 96 1.04 2.59 -13.08
N ALA A 97 -0.27 2.37 -13.17
CA ALA A 97 -1.12 3.15 -14.07
C ALA A 97 -1.10 4.64 -13.65
N PRO A 98 -1.09 5.60 -14.60
CA PRO A 98 -1.13 7.02 -14.27
C PRO A 98 -2.32 7.37 -13.38
N GLY A 99 -2.07 8.13 -12.31
CA GLY A 99 -3.10 8.47 -11.32
C GLY A 99 -3.51 7.32 -10.40
N TRP A 100 -2.76 6.21 -10.39
CA TRP A 100 -2.95 5.11 -9.44
C TRP A 100 -1.72 4.94 -8.56
N ARG A 101 -1.94 4.38 -7.38
CA ARG A 101 -0.92 3.89 -6.45
C ARG A 101 -1.03 2.37 -6.36
N VAL A 102 0.08 1.70 -6.06
CA VAL A 102 0.14 0.25 -5.85
C VAL A 102 0.68 -0.06 -4.47
N ALA A 103 0.08 -1.04 -3.81
CA ALA A 103 0.59 -1.64 -2.58
C ALA A 103 0.63 -3.15 -2.73
N ILE A 104 1.61 -3.76 -2.09
CA ILE A 104 1.66 -5.21 -1.91
C ILE A 104 1.80 -5.54 -0.44
N ASP A 105 1.30 -6.71 -0.09
CA ASP A 105 1.59 -7.35 1.17
C ASP A 105 1.66 -8.86 1.04
N ALA A 106 2.53 -9.49 1.81
CA ALA A 106 2.81 -10.92 1.72
C ALA A 106 2.98 -11.51 3.12
N GLU A 107 2.40 -12.68 3.32
CA GLU A 107 2.54 -13.46 4.56
C GLU A 107 2.81 -14.93 4.21
N ARG A 108 3.56 -15.64 5.04
CA ARG A 108 3.74 -17.09 4.86
C ARG A 108 2.39 -17.79 5.04
N ALA A 109 1.98 -18.57 4.04
CA ALA A 109 0.70 -19.27 4.05
C ALA A 109 0.56 -20.25 5.23
N ALA A 110 1.68 -20.86 5.63
CA ALA A 110 1.75 -21.81 6.74
C ALA A 110 2.11 -21.17 8.09
N ALA A 111 2.21 -19.83 8.18
CA ALA A 111 2.44 -19.18 9.46
C ALA A 111 1.26 -19.42 10.41
N GLU A 112 1.56 -19.66 11.68
CA GLU A 112 0.55 -19.76 12.71
C GLU A 112 -0.12 -18.40 12.92
N VAL A 113 -1.45 -18.37 12.93
CA VAL A 113 -2.20 -17.15 13.24
C VAL A 113 -2.09 -16.91 14.75
N PRO A 114 -1.58 -15.76 15.21
CA PRO A 114 -1.46 -15.48 16.64
C PRO A 114 -2.81 -15.64 17.36
N PRO A 115 -2.90 -16.36 18.49
CA PRO A 115 -4.16 -16.70 19.13
C PRO A 115 -5.07 -15.50 19.43
N ALA A 116 -4.49 -14.37 19.85
CA ALA A 116 -5.25 -13.14 20.09
C ALA A 116 -5.90 -12.57 18.80
N LEU A 117 -5.22 -12.68 17.66
CA LEU A 117 -5.75 -12.25 16.36
C LEU A 117 -6.76 -13.26 15.83
N ALA A 118 -6.52 -14.57 16.03
CA ALA A 118 -7.47 -15.62 15.69
C ALA A 118 -8.77 -15.47 16.49
N ALA A 119 -8.70 -15.20 17.80
CA ALA A 119 -9.88 -14.96 18.64
C ALA A 119 -10.66 -13.71 18.20
N ARG A 120 -9.94 -12.67 17.76
CA ARG A 120 -10.55 -11.40 17.36
C ARG A 120 -11.16 -11.42 15.96
N PHE A 121 -10.49 -12.05 14.99
CA PHE A 121 -10.82 -11.95 13.57
C PHE A 121 -11.24 -13.28 12.94
N GLY A 122 -11.17 -14.39 13.69
CA GLY A 122 -11.36 -15.75 13.18
C GLY A 122 -10.15 -16.24 12.37
N PRO A 123 -9.86 -17.56 12.37
CA PRO A 123 -8.69 -18.12 11.68
C PRO A 123 -8.92 -18.37 10.18
N VAL A 124 -10.16 -18.49 9.73
CA VAL A 124 -10.49 -18.85 8.34
C VAL A 124 -9.97 -17.78 7.38
N ASP A 125 -9.19 -18.19 6.38
CA ASP A 125 -8.56 -17.32 5.37
C ASP A 125 -7.84 -16.10 5.97
N PHE A 126 -7.29 -16.24 7.19
CA PHE A 126 -6.77 -15.11 7.95
C PHE A 126 -5.72 -14.33 7.15
N TRP A 127 -4.69 -15.01 6.61
CA TRP A 127 -3.61 -14.37 5.86
C TRP A 127 -4.09 -13.67 4.57
N SER A 128 -5.11 -14.22 3.90
CA SER A 128 -5.72 -13.58 2.74
C SER A 128 -6.45 -12.29 3.11
N ARG A 129 -7.18 -12.29 4.25
CA ARG A 129 -7.88 -11.10 4.74
C ARG A 129 -6.91 -10.07 5.32
N TRP A 130 -5.85 -10.54 5.98
CA TRP A 130 -4.79 -9.74 6.57
C TRP A 130 -4.01 -8.96 5.52
N THR A 131 -3.39 -9.66 4.55
CA THR A 131 -2.58 -9.02 3.50
C THR A 131 -3.40 -8.03 2.67
N ARG A 132 -4.70 -8.30 2.49
CA ARG A 132 -5.62 -7.34 1.89
C ARG A 132 -5.83 -6.10 2.76
N ALA A 133 -6.14 -6.28 4.04
CA ALA A 133 -6.32 -5.15 4.95
C ALA A 133 -5.04 -4.29 5.03
N GLU A 134 -3.88 -4.91 5.14
CA GLU A 134 -2.55 -4.28 5.06
C GLU A 134 -2.37 -3.42 3.81
N CYS A 135 -2.68 -3.97 2.62
CA CYS A 135 -2.63 -3.22 1.38
C CYS A 135 -3.54 -1.99 1.39
N LEU A 136 -4.77 -2.14 1.91
CA LEU A 136 -5.71 -1.03 2.01
C LEU A 136 -5.23 0.04 3.02
N CYS A 137 -4.61 -0.37 4.12
CA CYS A 137 -3.96 0.53 5.07
C CYS A 137 -2.85 1.35 4.39
N LYS A 138 -1.97 0.68 3.66
CA LYS A 138 -0.87 1.30 2.90
C LYS A 138 -1.39 2.30 1.86
N LEU A 139 -2.45 1.97 1.14
CA LEU A 139 -3.06 2.86 0.13
C LEU A 139 -3.84 4.03 0.76
N ALA A 140 -4.41 3.84 1.94
CA ALA A 140 -5.13 4.89 2.66
C ALA A 140 -4.22 5.78 3.53
N ASP A 141 -2.94 5.42 3.66
CA ASP A 141 -1.99 6.03 4.60
C ASP A 141 -2.51 6.03 6.05
N VAL A 142 -3.03 4.88 6.48
CA VAL A 142 -3.59 4.68 7.82
C VAL A 142 -2.83 3.57 8.55
N PRO A 143 -2.41 3.78 9.81
CA PRO A 143 -1.79 2.72 10.60
C PRO A 143 -2.71 1.52 10.76
N VAL A 144 -2.15 0.31 10.65
CA VAL A 144 -2.92 -0.95 10.63
C VAL A 144 -3.78 -1.15 11.88
N ALA A 145 -3.28 -0.72 13.05
CA ALA A 145 -4.03 -0.75 14.31
C ALA A 145 -5.23 0.21 14.33
N ALA A 146 -5.12 1.38 13.68
CA ALA A 146 -6.24 2.30 13.52
C ALA A 146 -7.29 1.73 12.57
N TRP A 147 -6.85 1.09 11.48
CA TRP A 147 -7.72 0.43 10.53
C TRP A 147 -8.54 -0.69 11.17
N TRP A 148 -7.90 -1.67 11.83
CA TRP A 148 -8.64 -2.82 12.37
C TRP A 148 -9.58 -2.46 13.52
N ARG A 149 -9.31 -1.37 14.26
CA ARG A 149 -10.26 -0.85 15.25
C ARG A 149 -11.57 -0.39 14.62
N ARG A 150 -11.51 0.13 13.39
CA ARG A 150 -12.69 0.65 12.68
C ARG A 150 -13.33 -0.37 11.75
N HIS A 151 -12.52 -1.18 11.07
CA HIS A 151 -12.95 -2.01 9.94
C HIS A 151 -12.67 -3.51 10.14
N GLY A 152 -11.96 -3.90 11.21
CA GLY A 152 -11.41 -5.26 11.32
C GLY A 152 -10.57 -5.61 10.09
N LEU A 153 -10.70 -6.85 9.60
CA LEU A 153 -10.11 -7.30 8.33
C LEU A 153 -11.08 -7.18 7.13
N ALA A 154 -12.21 -6.48 7.30
CA ALA A 154 -13.17 -6.27 6.24
C ALA A 154 -12.73 -5.16 5.28
N VAL A 155 -13.33 -5.16 4.09
CA VAL A 155 -13.14 -4.11 3.10
C VAL A 155 -14.21 -3.04 3.29
N PRO A 156 -13.84 -1.76 3.47
CA PRO A 156 -14.81 -0.68 3.53
C PRO A 156 -15.65 -0.60 2.24
N PRO A 157 -16.98 -0.46 2.31
CA PRO A 157 -17.87 -0.56 1.14
C PRO A 157 -17.64 0.52 0.08
N HIS A 158 -17.02 1.65 0.46
CA HIS A 158 -16.72 2.76 -0.44
C HIS A 158 -15.25 2.82 -0.89
N THR A 159 -14.49 1.74 -0.68
CA THR A 159 -13.12 1.70 -1.20
C THR A 159 -13.15 1.74 -2.73
N ARG A 160 -12.31 2.59 -3.31
CA ARG A 160 -12.02 2.58 -4.75
C ARG A 160 -10.85 1.66 -5.09
N ALA A 161 -10.26 1.02 -4.08
CA ALA A 161 -9.19 0.08 -4.28
C ALA A 161 -9.70 -1.19 -4.94
N VAL A 162 -8.93 -1.70 -5.90
CA VAL A 162 -9.12 -3.02 -6.50
C VAL A 162 -7.90 -3.87 -6.16
N TRP A 163 -8.11 -5.15 -5.91
CA TRP A 163 -7.03 -6.03 -5.47
C TRP A 163 -7.18 -7.43 -6.04
N ARG A 164 -6.10 -8.18 -5.94
CA ARG A 164 -6.07 -9.63 -6.13
C ARG A 164 -5.20 -10.23 -5.03
N THR A 165 -5.75 -11.23 -4.35
CA THR A 165 -4.99 -12.09 -3.44
C THR A 165 -4.67 -13.39 -4.18
N LEU A 166 -3.42 -13.83 -4.13
CA LEU A 166 -2.93 -15.01 -4.83
C LEU A 166 -1.91 -15.77 -3.98
N GLN A 167 -1.68 -17.04 -4.33
CA GLN A 167 -0.58 -17.81 -3.77
C GLN A 167 0.60 -17.81 -4.73
N LEU A 168 1.80 -17.61 -4.18
CA LEU A 168 3.06 -17.71 -4.92
C LEU A 168 4.10 -18.35 -4.01
N ALA A 169 4.64 -19.50 -4.44
CA ALA A 169 5.44 -20.37 -3.57
C ALA A 169 4.68 -20.68 -2.26
N ASP A 170 5.29 -20.42 -1.10
CA ASP A 170 4.72 -20.61 0.23
C ASP A 170 4.02 -19.36 0.79
N LEU A 171 3.74 -18.36 -0.05
CA LEU A 171 3.22 -17.05 0.38
C LEU A 171 1.78 -16.83 -0.07
N VAL A 172 0.99 -16.18 0.79
CA VAL A 172 -0.24 -15.48 0.41
C VAL A 172 0.13 -14.03 0.15
N ILE A 173 -0.14 -13.54 -1.05
CA ILE A 173 0.23 -12.19 -1.47
C ILE A 173 -1.02 -11.45 -1.94
N THR A 174 -1.24 -10.24 -1.44
CA THR A 174 -2.21 -9.32 -2.02
C THR A 174 -1.48 -8.22 -2.80
N VAL A 175 -1.94 -7.97 -4.03
CA VAL A 175 -1.59 -6.79 -4.81
C VAL A 175 -2.84 -5.92 -4.91
N ALA A 176 -2.73 -4.65 -4.53
CA ALA A 176 -3.83 -3.70 -4.56
C ALA A 176 -3.43 -2.42 -5.29
N PHE A 177 -4.41 -1.83 -5.96
CA PHE A 177 -4.30 -0.54 -6.62
C PHE A 177 -5.42 0.37 -6.15
N ALA A 178 -5.14 1.65 -5.95
CA ALA A 178 -6.16 2.68 -5.72
C ALA A 178 -5.80 3.97 -6.49
N PRO A 179 -6.79 4.77 -6.89
CA PRO A 179 -6.53 6.10 -7.44
C PRO A 179 -5.95 7.07 -6.38
#